data_AF-A0A932FRQ2-F1
#
_entry.id   AF-A0A932FRQ2-F1
#
_cell.length_a   1.000
_cell.length_b   1.000
_cell.length_c   1.000
_cell.angle_alpha   90.00
_cell.angle_beta   90.00
_cell.angle_gamma   90.00
#
_symmetry.space_group_name_H-M   'P 1'
#
loop_
_entity.id
_entity.type
_entity.pdbx_description
1 polymer ?
#
loop_
_entity_poly.entity_id
_entity_poly.type
_entity_poly.pdbx_seq_one_letter_code
_entity_poly.pdbx_strand_id
1 'polypeptide(L)'
;MSAAAVSPVSHHARPAHDLAALKRGNLDPAEQRQAVGEQFEAILIRQFLAQSLGSLMGDGKEGGGGVYGYMLTDTLADKLTQGGGLGLAPVITRQLSPRGKPAPAPAAPQPR
;
A
#
# COMPACT_ATOMS: atom_id res chain seq x y z
N MET A 1 -31.53 -18.05 -21.62
CA MET A 1 -30.10 -17.69 -21.65
C MET A 1 -29.92 -16.45 -20.78
N SER A 2 -29.39 -16.60 -19.56
CA SER A 2 -29.21 -15.49 -18.62
C SER A 2 -27.81 -14.90 -18.76
N ALA A 3 -27.73 -13.62 -19.12
CA ALA A 3 -26.49 -12.86 -19.18
C ALA A 3 -26.01 -12.54 -17.75
N ALA A 4 -24.77 -12.92 -17.46
CA ALA A 4 -24.09 -12.55 -16.22
C ALA A 4 -23.77 -11.05 -16.23
N ALA A 5 -24.27 -10.32 -15.24
CA ALA A 5 -23.92 -8.92 -15.04
C ALA A 5 -22.46 -8.83 -14.56
N VAL A 6 -21.57 -8.36 -15.43
CA VAL A 6 -20.23 -7.88 -15.04
C VAL A 6 -20.42 -6.59 -14.26
N SER A 7 -20.14 -6.64 -12.96
CA SER A 7 -20.11 -5.44 -12.12
C SER A 7 -18.85 -4.61 -12.43
N PRO A 8 -18.96 -3.29 -12.58
CA PRO A 8 -17.79 -2.44 -12.83
C PRO A 8 -16.94 -2.33 -11.56
N VAL A 9 -15.68 -2.78 -11.64
CA VAL A 9 -14.65 -2.51 -10.63
C VAL A 9 -14.39 -1.01 -10.61
N SER A 10 -14.93 -0.35 -9.59
CA SER A 10 -14.69 1.07 -9.37
C SER A 10 -13.28 1.25 -8.80
N HIS A 11 -12.36 1.75 -9.62
CA HIS A 11 -11.04 2.19 -9.17
C HIS A 11 -11.19 3.51 -8.42
N HIS A 12 -11.26 3.45 -7.09
CA HIS A 12 -11.27 4.66 -6.26
C HIS A 12 -9.83 5.10 -6.02
N ALA A 13 -9.41 6.18 -6.70
CA ALA A 13 -8.29 6.97 -6.24
C ALA A 13 -8.64 7.49 -4.83
N ARG A 14 -8.05 6.89 -3.79
CA ARG A 14 -8.30 7.31 -2.41
C ARG A 14 -7.20 8.25 -1.93
N PRO A 15 -7.53 9.51 -1.61
CA PRO A 15 -6.57 10.45 -1.03
C PRO A 15 -6.20 10.02 0.40
N ALA A 16 -5.15 10.64 0.95
CA ALA A 16 -4.55 10.45 2.27
C ALA A 16 -5.49 10.40 3.50
N HIS A 17 -6.81 10.50 3.33
CA HIS A 17 -7.83 10.32 4.35
C HIS A 17 -7.86 8.91 4.98
N ASP A 18 -7.42 7.88 4.28
CA ASP A 18 -7.45 6.50 4.82
C ASP A 18 -6.43 6.30 5.96
N LEU A 19 -5.32 7.05 5.97
CA LEU A 19 -4.33 7.06 7.06
C LEU A 19 -4.93 7.53 8.40
N ALA A 20 -5.77 8.56 8.35
CA ALA A 20 -6.42 9.07 9.55
C ALA A 20 -7.49 8.11 10.08
N ALA A 21 -8.17 7.38 9.19
CA ALA A 21 -9.17 6.37 9.52
C ALA A 21 -8.52 5.10 10.13
N LEU A 22 -7.40 4.65 9.54
CA LEU A 22 -6.53 3.61 10.09
C LEU A 22 -6.09 3.91 11.52
N LYS A 23 -5.58 5.13 11.76
CA LYS A 23 -5.10 5.56 13.09
C LYS A 23 -6.22 5.61 14.13
N ARG A 24 -7.45 5.85 13.70
CA ARG A 24 -8.63 5.91 14.59
C ARG A 24 -9.20 4.52 14.91
N GLY A 25 -8.80 3.48 14.17
CA GLY A 25 -9.33 2.13 14.33
C GLY A 25 -10.77 1.96 13.86
N ASN A 26 -11.25 2.86 12.99
CA ASN A 26 -12.64 2.88 12.52
C ASN A 26 -12.88 2.07 11.23
N LEU A 27 -11.87 1.34 10.74
CA LEU A 27 -11.93 0.59 9.49
C LEU A 27 -12.16 -0.90 9.75
N ASP A 28 -12.87 -1.57 8.83
CA ASP A 28 -12.95 -3.02 8.82
C ASP A 28 -11.54 -3.63 8.63
N PRO A 29 -11.22 -4.81 9.23
CA PRO A 29 -9.90 -5.41 9.07
C PRO A 29 -9.50 -5.67 7.60
N ALA A 30 -10.46 -5.84 6.68
CA ALA A 30 -10.15 -5.94 5.25
C ALA A 30 -9.72 -4.58 4.67
N GLU A 31 -10.44 -3.51 4.98
CA GLU A 31 -10.12 -2.14 4.54
C GLU A 31 -8.78 -1.68 5.12
N GLN A 32 -8.53 -1.99 6.39
CA GLN A 32 -7.24 -1.69 7.04
C GLN A 32 -6.07 -2.35 6.31
N ARG A 33 -6.20 -3.62 5.89
CA ARG A 33 -5.12 -4.32 5.16
C ARG A 33 -4.92 -3.79 3.74
N GLN A 34 -5.96 -3.30 3.09
CA GLN A 34 -5.84 -2.64 1.78
C GLN A 34 -5.07 -1.33 1.93
N ALA A 35 -5.50 -0.47 2.85
CA ALA A 35 -4.84 0.82 3.08
C ALA A 35 -3.37 0.67 3.53
N VAL A 36 -3.04 -0.35 4.32
CA VAL A 36 -1.64 -0.67 4.66
C VAL A 36 -0.86 -1.19 3.45
N GLY A 37 -1.46 -2.00 2.58
CA GLY A 37 -0.83 -2.50 1.35
C GLY A 37 -0.47 -1.38 0.38
N GLU A 38 -1.37 -0.43 0.19
CA GLU A 38 -1.17 0.77 -0.64
C GLU A 38 -0.06 1.67 -0.09
N GLN A 39 -0.01 1.87 1.24
CA GLN A 39 1.04 2.65 1.88
C GLN A 39 2.42 2.01 1.71
N PHE A 40 2.49 0.70 1.85
CA PHE A 40 3.73 -0.03 1.69
C PHE A 40 4.23 0.06 0.25
N GLU A 41 3.32 -0.05 -0.73
CA GLU A 41 3.63 0.18 -2.13
C GLU A 41 4.16 1.60 -2.40
N ALA A 42 3.53 2.64 -1.84
CA ALA A 42 4.00 4.02 -2.01
C ALA A 42 5.43 4.22 -1.47
N ILE A 43 5.77 3.60 -0.33
CA ILE A 43 7.11 3.62 0.25
C ILE A 43 8.12 2.88 -0.65
N LEU A 44 7.72 1.75 -1.25
CA LEU A 44 8.58 1.01 -2.19
C LEU A 44 8.83 1.80 -3.47
N ILE A 45 7.81 2.44 -4.04
CA ILE A 45 7.94 3.32 -5.21
C ILE A 45 8.91 4.45 -4.90
N ARG A 46 8.76 5.12 -3.76
CA ARG A 46 9.67 6.20 -3.33
C ARG A 46 11.12 5.72 -3.19
N GLN A 47 11.35 4.56 -2.57
CA GLN A 47 12.69 3.98 -2.43
C GLN A 47 13.29 3.59 -3.77
N PHE A 48 12.49 2.96 -4.64
CA PHE A 48 12.92 2.57 -5.98
C PHE A 48 13.29 3.79 -6.83
N LEU A 49 12.45 4.82 -6.83
CA LEU A 49 12.70 6.06 -7.55
C LEU A 49 13.90 6.80 -6.96
N ALA A 50 14.02 6.90 -5.63
CA ALA A 50 15.15 7.54 -4.98
C ALA A 50 16.49 6.86 -5.34
N GLN A 51 16.52 5.52 -5.40
CA GLN A 51 17.71 4.79 -5.82
C GLN A 51 17.99 4.90 -7.32
N SER A 52 16.94 4.87 -8.15
CA SER A 52 17.08 4.95 -9.62
C SER A 52 17.49 6.34 -10.09
N LEU A 53 16.81 7.38 -9.61
CA LEU A 53 17.10 8.78 -9.92
C LEU A 53 18.35 9.28 -9.18
N GLY A 54 18.59 8.82 -7.94
CA GLY A 54 19.81 9.14 -7.20
C GLY A 54 21.07 8.61 -7.88
N SER A 55 21.01 7.40 -8.43
CA SER A 55 22.10 6.84 -9.25
C SER A 55 22.30 7.61 -10.57
N LEU A 56 21.21 8.07 -11.20
CA LEU A 56 21.26 8.79 -12.47
C LEU A 56 21.71 10.25 -12.35
N MET A 57 21.40 10.92 -11.23
CA MET A 57 21.81 12.31 -10.98
C MET A 57 23.26 12.42 -10.46
N GLY A 58 23.97 11.30 -10.32
CA GLY A 58 25.28 11.23 -9.68
C GLY A 58 25.17 11.52 -8.18
N ASP A 59 26.17 11.09 -7.41
CA ASP A 59 26.32 11.44 -5.98
C ASP A 59 26.34 12.96 -5.79
N GLY A 60 25.17 13.59 -5.76
CA GLY A 60 24.94 15.04 -5.69
C GLY A 60 25.25 15.63 -4.32
N LYS A 61 26.40 15.27 -3.75
CA LYS A 61 26.95 15.89 -2.54
C LYS A 61 27.38 17.35 -2.78
N GLU A 62 27.49 17.80 -4.03
CA GLU A 62 27.89 19.17 -4.39
C GLU A 62 26.79 19.90 -5.19
N GLY A 63 25.86 20.54 -4.46
CA GLY A 63 25.08 21.69 -4.94
C GLY A 63 23.84 21.41 -5.79
N GLY A 64 22.72 22.07 -5.45
CA GLY A 64 21.52 22.33 -6.29
C GLY A 64 20.71 21.11 -6.80
N GLY A 65 21.36 20.16 -7.47
CA GLY A 65 20.77 18.99 -8.11
C GLY A 65 20.09 18.03 -7.14
N GLY A 66 20.55 17.92 -5.89
CA GLY A 66 19.89 17.10 -4.87
C GLY A 66 18.48 17.57 -4.51
N VAL A 67 18.24 18.89 -4.46
CA VAL A 67 16.91 19.45 -4.15
C VAL A 67 15.96 19.26 -5.32
N TYR A 68 16.42 19.52 -6.55
CA TYR A 68 15.62 19.29 -7.75
C TYR A 68 15.29 17.80 -7.94
N GLY A 69 16.27 16.92 -7.72
CA GLY A 69 16.08 15.47 -7.77
C GLY A 69 15.07 14.97 -6.75
N TYR A 70 15.08 15.52 -5.53
CA TYR A 70 14.07 15.22 -4.51
C TYR A 70 12.67 15.67 -4.94
N MET A 71 12.51 16.90 -5.41
CA MET A 71 11.22 17.42 -5.88
C MET A 71 10.66 16.62 -7.08
N LEU A 72 11.53 16.24 -8.02
CA LEU A 72 11.17 15.40 -9.16
C LEU A 72 10.75 14.00 -8.71
N THR A 73 11.53 13.39 -7.81
CA THR A 73 11.22 12.07 -7.24
C THR A 73 9.89 12.08 -6.51
N ASP A 74 9.64 13.12 -5.71
CA ASP A 74 8.40 13.26 -4.94
C ASP A 74 7.19 13.44 -5.87
N THR A 75 7.33 14.27 -6.91
CA THR A 75 6.26 14.47 -7.90
C THR A 75 5.97 13.20 -8.69
N LEU A 76 7.00 12.48 -9.15
CA LEU A 76 6.80 11.20 -9.85
C LEU A 76 6.16 10.16 -8.93
N ALA A 77 6.64 10.04 -7.70
CA ALA A 77 6.08 9.12 -6.72
C ALA A 77 4.60 9.42 -6.46
N ASP A 78 4.24 10.69 -6.26
CA ASP A 78 2.87 11.12 -6.02
C ASP A 78 1.98 10.83 -7.24
N LYS A 79 2.46 11.08 -8.47
CA LYS A 79 1.71 10.76 -9.69
C LYS A 79 1.57 9.26 -9.95
N LEU A 80 2.59 8.47 -9.68
CA LEU A 80 2.53 7.00 -9.79
C LEU A 80 1.57 6.41 -8.77
N THR A 81 1.60 6.88 -7.52
CA THR A 81 0.66 6.44 -6.49
C THR A 81 -0.77 6.90 -6.80
N GLN A 82 -0.99 8.14 -7.28
CA GLN A 82 -2.30 8.64 -7.69
C GLN A 82 -2.87 7.90 -8.92
N GLY A 83 -2.00 7.45 -9.83
CA GLY A 83 -2.38 6.74 -11.06
C GLY A 83 -2.74 5.26 -10.89
N GLY A 84 -2.75 4.74 -9.66
CA GLY A 84 -3.07 3.33 -9.38
C GLY A 84 -1.88 2.48 -8.93
N GLY A 85 -0.72 3.09 -8.67
CA GLY A 85 0.47 2.39 -8.18
C GLY A 85 1.10 1.46 -9.21
N LEU A 86 1.91 0.50 -8.74
CA LEU A 86 2.50 -0.57 -9.55
C LEU A 86 1.63 -1.84 -9.54
N GLY A 87 0.50 -1.82 -8.82
CA GLY A 87 -0.36 -2.99 -8.63
C GLY A 87 0.19 -4.00 -7.63
N LEU A 88 1.12 -3.60 -6.76
CA LEU A 88 1.69 -4.44 -5.72
C LEU A 88 0.82 -4.49 -4.46
N ALA A 89 -0.01 -3.47 -4.22
CA ALA A 89 -0.88 -3.41 -3.04
C ALA A 89 -1.74 -4.68 -2.85
N PRO A 90 -2.43 -5.24 -3.87
CA PRO A 90 -3.21 -6.47 -3.70
C PRO A 90 -2.37 -7.68 -3.29
N VAL A 91 -1.13 -7.77 -3.79
CA VAL A 91 -0.20 -8.85 -3.47
C VAL A 91 0.28 -8.71 -2.03
N ILE A 92 0.66 -7.48 -1.63
CA ILE A 92 1.10 -7.16 -0.26
C ILE A 92 -0.03 -7.43 0.74
N THR A 93 -1.24 -6.96 0.46
CA THR A 93 -2.43 -7.21 1.28
C THR A 93 -2.73 -8.70 1.45
N ARG A 94 -2.50 -9.51 0.41
CA ARG A 94 -2.68 -10.97 0.49
C ARG A 94 -1.61 -11.64 1.38
N GLN A 95 -0.39 -11.10 1.45
CA GLN A 95 0.64 -11.58 2.37
C GLN A 95 0.42 -11.11 3.81
N LEU A 96 -0.18 -9.93 3.99
CA LEU A 96 -0.59 -9.39 5.30
C LEU A 96 -1.86 -10.06 5.85
N SER A 97 -2.57 -10.81 5.01
CA SER A 97 -3.77 -11.53 5.44
C SER A 97 -3.37 -12.69 6.37
N PRO A 98 -3.97 -12.81 7.57
CA PRO A 98 -3.63 -13.85 8.53
C PRO A 98 -3.73 -15.25 7.89
N ARG A 99 -2.62 -15.98 7.87
CA ARG A 99 -2.60 -17.40 7.49
C ARG A 99 -3.11 -18.23 8.66
N GLY A 100 -4.42 -18.38 8.74
CA GLY A 100 -5.06 -19.34 9.62
C GLY A 100 -5.90 -18.71 10.72
N LYS A 101 -7.12 -19.22 10.83
CA LYS A 101 -7.96 -19.13 12.03
C LYS A 101 -7.16 -19.80 13.17
N PRO A 102 -6.99 -19.18 14.35
CA PRO A 102 -6.53 -19.94 15.51
C PRO A 102 -7.51 -21.09 15.69
N ALA A 103 -7.02 -22.34 15.67
CA ALA A 103 -7.84 -23.49 16.00
C ALA A 103 -8.41 -23.25 17.41
N PRO A 104 -9.72 -23.47 17.64
CA PRO A 104 -10.29 -23.33 18.97
C PRO A 104 -9.54 -24.27 19.91
N ALA A 105 -9.00 -23.72 21.00
CA ALA A 105 -8.29 -24.48 22.01
C ALA A 105 -9.18 -25.64 22.49
N PRO A 106 -8.65 -26.88 22.61
CA PRO A 106 -9.42 -28.00 23.12
C PRO A 106 -9.92 -27.67 24.53
N ALA A 107 -11.25 -27.76 24.72
CA ALA A 107 -11.90 -27.49 25.99
C ALA A 107 -11.27 -28.35 27.09
N ALA A 108 -10.83 -27.70 28.17
CA ALA A 108 -10.28 -28.37 29.34
C ALA A 108 -11.29 -29.40 29.89
N PRO A 109 -10.85 -30.61 30.29
CA PRO A 109 -11.73 -31.61 30.87
C PRO A 109 -12.38 -31.06 32.15
N GLN A 110 -13.71 -31.03 32.18
CA GLN A 110 -14.46 -30.68 33.38
C GLN A 110 -14.27 -31.78 34.43
N PRO A 111 -13.87 -31.45 35.68
CA PRO A 111 -13.79 -32.42 36.76
C PRO A 111 -15.20 -32.88 37.16
N ARG A 112 -15.37 -34.20 37.27
CA ARG A 112 -16.58 -34.87 37.80
C ARG A 112 -16.72 -34.66 39.30
#